data_AF-A0A2D6RQJ8-F1
#
_entry.id   AF-A0A2D6RQJ8-F1
#
_cell.length_a   1.000
_cell.length_b   1.000
_cell.length_c   1.000
_cell.angle_alpha   90.00
_cell.angle_beta   90.00
_cell.angle_gamma   90.00
#
_symmetry.space_group_name_H-M   'P 1'
#
loop_
_entity.id
_entity.type
_entity.pdbx_description
1 polymer ?
#
loop_
_entity_poly.entity_id
_entity_poly.type
_entity_poly.pdbx_seq_one_letter_code
_entity_poly.pdbx_strand_id
1 'polypeptide(L)'
;MIAFIIRWSIANRLLVLIATLMISAWGVVSVYKTPLDALPDLSDVQVIVRTSFPGQAPQIIENQVTYPLTTTMLSVPGAKDVRGFSFFGDSFVYIIFEDGVDLYWARSRVLEYLNQA
;
A
#
# COMPACT_ATOMS: atom_id res chain seq x y z
N MET A 1 19.52 9.07 -40.15
CA MET A 1 19.27 8.12 -39.04
C MET A 1 18.03 7.25 -39.26
N ILE A 2 16.81 7.81 -39.30
CA ILE A 2 15.57 7.02 -39.51
C ILE A 2 15.60 6.24 -40.84
N ALA A 3 15.97 6.90 -41.95
CA ALA A 3 16.07 6.26 -43.26
C ALA A 3 17.12 5.13 -43.32
N PHE A 4 18.09 5.11 -42.40
CA PHE A 4 19.07 4.02 -42.29
C PHE A 4 18.43 2.82 -41.58
N ILE A 5 17.72 3.04 -40.46
CA ILE A 5 17.00 2.00 -39.73
C ILE A 5 15.95 1.33 -40.64
N ILE A 6 15.17 2.11 -41.38
CA ILE A 6 14.16 1.57 -42.31
C ILE A 6 14.82 0.70 -43.37
N ARG A 7 15.90 1.17 -44.00
CA ARG A 7 16.63 0.40 -45.01
C ARG A 7 17.23 -0.88 -44.43
N TRP A 8 17.78 -0.83 -43.22
CA TRP A 8 18.30 -1.99 -42.53
C TRP A 8 17.20 -3.01 -42.18
N SER A 9 16.03 -2.55 -41.72
CA SER A 9 14.87 -3.40 -41.44
C SER A 9 14.33 -4.08 -42.70
N ILE A 10 14.28 -3.36 -43.83
CA ILE A 10 13.86 -3.93 -45.12
C ILE A 10 14.87 -4.99 -45.59
N ALA A 11 16.17 -4.70 -45.49
CA ALA A 11 17.22 -5.65 -45.86
C ALA A 11 17.20 -6.91 -44.99
N ASN A 12 16.87 -6.78 -43.70
CA ASN A 12 16.81 -7.87 -42.72
C ASN A 12 15.37 -8.33 -42.42
N ARG A 13 14.49 -8.34 -43.42
CA ARG A 13 13.05 -8.65 -43.25
C ARG A 13 12.76 -9.95 -42.48
N LEU A 14 13.59 -10.98 -42.62
CA LEU A 14 13.42 -12.25 -41.91
C LEU A 14 13.64 -12.08 -40.40
N LEU A 15 14.71 -11.36 -40.01
CA LEU A 15 15.02 -11.08 -38.61
C LEU A 15 13.90 -10.24 -37.99
N VAL A 16 13.40 -9.25 -38.72
CA VAL A 16 12.27 -8.42 -38.28
C VAL A 16 11.01 -9.25 -38.05
N LEU A 17 10.70 -10.21 -38.94
CA LEU A 17 9.54 -11.09 -38.77
C LEU A 17 9.68 -12.03 -37.56
N ILE A 18 10.86 -12.62 -37.37
CA ILE A 18 11.13 -13.47 -36.20
C ILE A 18 11.03 -12.67 -34.91
N ALA A 19 11.63 -11.48 -34.85
CA ALA A 19 11.53 -10.58 -33.70
C ALA A 19 10.08 -10.21 -33.41
N THR A 20 9.30 -9.88 -34.45
CA THR A 20 7.86 -9.59 -34.33
C THR A 20 7.09 -10.78 -33.75
N LEU A 21 7.34 -11.99 -34.24
CA LEU A 21 6.70 -13.20 -33.71
C LEU A 21 7.06 -13.46 -32.25
N MET A 22 8.33 -13.32 -31.87
CA MET A 22 8.77 -13.51 -30.49
C MET A 22 8.14 -12.48 -29.55
N ILE A 23 8.14 -11.21 -29.93
CA ILE A 23 7.51 -10.13 -29.14
C ILE A 23 6.00 -10.34 -29.03
N SER A 24 5.35 -10.80 -30.11
CA SER A 24 3.91 -11.06 -30.10
C SER A 24 3.57 -12.24 -29.19
N ALA A 25 4.30 -13.35 -29.30
CA ALA A 25 4.13 -14.50 -28.41
C ALA A 25 4.38 -14.13 -26.94
N TRP A 26 5.43 -13.33 -26.67
CA TRP A 26 5.69 -12.80 -25.34
C TRP A 26 4.54 -11.94 -24.84
N GLY A 27 4.05 -11.01 -25.67
CA GLY A 27 2.93 -10.13 -25.35
C GLY A 27 1.66 -10.90 -25.01
N VAL A 28 1.33 -11.94 -25.78
CA VAL A 28 0.20 -12.84 -25.49
C VAL A 28 0.38 -13.51 -24.13
N VAL A 29 1.55 -14.07 -23.84
CA VAL A 29 1.85 -14.69 -22.54
C VAL A 29 1.77 -13.67 -21.40
N SER A 30 2.24 -12.44 -21.61
CA SER A 30 2.16 -11.36 -20.62
C SER A 30 0.71 -10.99 -20.34
N VAL A 31 -0.11 -10.74 -21.36
CA VAL A 31 -1.53 -10.40 -21.19
C VAL A 31 -2.29 -11.48 -20.41
N TYR A 32 -2.02 -12.76 -20.68
CA TYR A 32 -2.64 -13.85 -19.94
C TYR A 32 -2.14 -14.01 -18.50
N LYS A 33 -0.92 -13.56 -18.18
CA LYS A 33 -0.30 -13.71 -16.85
C LYS A 33 -0.39 -12.46 -15.99
N THR A 34 -0.68 -11.29 -16.57
CA THR A 34 -0.85 -10.05 -15.82
C THR A 34 -2.05 -10.18 -14.89
N PRO A 35 -1.88 -9.97 -13.57
CA PRO A 35 -3.00 -9.95 -12.63
C PRO A 35 -4.01 -8.89 -13.08
N LEU A 36 -5.28 -9.29 -13.19
CA LEU A 36 -6.37 -8.41 -13.55
C LEU A 36 -7.24 -8.18 -12.31
N ASP A 37 -7.45 -6.92 -11.98
CA ASP A 37 -8.47 -6.50 -11.01
C ASP A 37 -9.54 -5.69 -11.74
N ALA A 38 -10.77 -5.74 -11.23
CA ALA A 38 -11.91 -5.03 -11.81
C ALA A 38 -11.80 -3.52 -11.59
N LEU A 39 -11.14 -3.10 -10.51
CA LEU A 39 -10.96 -1.70 -10.13
C LEU A 39 -9.50 -1.47 -9.73
N PRO A 40 -8.97 -0.25 -9.92
CA PRO A 40 -7.72 0.13 -9.28
C PRO A 40 -7.90 0.18 -7.77
N ASP A 41 -6.82 -0.05 -7.01
CA ASP A 41 -6.84 0.21 -5.56
C ASP A 41 -6.96 1.71 -5.32
N LEU A 42 -8.01 2.09 -4.58
CA LEU A 42 -8.35 3.47 -4.21
C LEU A 42 -8.20 3.71 -2.70
N SER A 43 -7.70 2.71 -1.96
CA SER A 43 -7.63 2.75 -0.52
C SER A 43 -6.48 3.63 -0.05
N ASP A 44 -6.70 4.40 1.01
CA ASP A 44 -5.62 5.08 1.72
C ASP A 44 -4.71 4.04 2.39
N VAL A 45 -3.44 4.40 2.57
CA VAL A 45 -2.50 3.60 3.37
C VAL A 45 -2.87 3.73 4.83
N GLN A 46 -3.35 2.64 5.42
CA GLN A 46 -3.81 2.62 6.81
C GLN A 46 -3.16 1.49 7.61
N VAL A 47 -2.82 1.80 8.86
CA VAL A 47 -2.37 0.83 9.85
C VAL A 47 -3.35 0.82 11.01
N ILE A 48 -3.85 -0.37 11.35
CA ILE A 48 -4.83 -0.56 12.41
C ILE A 48 -4.14 -1.18 13.62
N VAL A 49 -4.30 -0.54 14.78
CA VAL A 49 -3.88 -1.07 16.08
C VAL A 49 -5.14 -1.41 16.86
N ARG A 50 -5.31 -2.69 17.19
CA ARG A 50 -6.39 -3.16 18.06
C ARG A 50 -5.82 -3.57 19.40
N THR A 51 -6.40 -3.04 20.47
CA THR A 51 -6.03 -3.37 21.84
C THR A 51 -7.26 -3.87 22.60
N SER A 52 -7.16 -5.04 23.20
CA SER A 52 -8.26 -5.60 24.01
C SER A 52 -8.07 -5.23 25.48
N PHE A 53 -9.13 -4.72 26.12
CA PHE A 53 -9.18 -4.44 27.55
C PHE A 53 -10.48 -4.96 28.17
N PRO A 54 -10.60 -6.30 28.37
CA PRO A 54 -11.86 -6.95 28.69
C PRO A 54 -12.53 -6.40 29.96
N GLY A 55 -13.85 -6.24 29.90
CA GLY A 55 -14.68 -5.84 31.04
C GLY A 55 -14.64 -4.34 31.38
N GLN A 56 -13.86 -3.54 30.66
CA GLN A 56 -13.80 -2.09 30.89
C GLN A 56 -14.86 -1.33 30.10
N ALA A 57 -15.40 -0.29 30.75
CA ALA A 57 -16.31 0.65 30.11
C ALA A 57 -15.59 1.48 29.02
N PRO A 58 -16.29 1.90 27.96
CA PRO A 58 -15.72 2.71 26.88
C PRO A 58 -14.94 3.94 27.36
N GLN A 59 -15.42 4.62 28.41
CA GLN A 59 -14.74 5.81 28.95
C GLN A 59 -13.37 5.48 29.58
N ILE A 60 -13.25 4.32 30.23
CA ILE A 60 -11.98 3.87 30.81
C ILE A 60 -11.00 3.50 29.69
N ILE A 61 -11.49 2.83 28.66
CA ILE A 61 -10.70 2.47 27.48
C ILE A 61 -10.22 3.71 26.74
N GLU A 62 -11.08 4.72 26.58
CA GLU A 62 -10.70 6.01 26.00
C GLU A 62 -9.55 6.64 26.79
N ASN A 63 -9.73 6.80 28.09
CA ASN A 63 -8.76 7.51 28.92
C ASN A 63 -7.43 6.76 29.10
N GLN A 64 -7.45 5.42 29.17
CA GLN A 64 -6.27 4.62 29.52
C GLN A 64 -5.58 3.99 28.30
N VAL A 65 -6.26 3.82 27.17
CA VAL A 65 -5.74 3.10 26.01
C VAL A 65 -5.83 3.93 24.75
N THR A 66 -7.04 4.28 24.31
CA THR A 66 -7.25 4.92 23.01
C THR A 66 -6.63 6.32 22.93
N TYR A 67 -6.80 7.14 23.97
CA TYR A 67 -6.28 8.51 23.98
C TYR A 67 -4.74 8.56 24.02
N PRO A 68 -4.04 7.83 24.91
CA PRO A 68 -2.58 7.75 24.87
C PRO A 68 -2.02 7.23 23.53
N LEU A 69 -2.68 6.22 22.95
CA LEU A 69 -2.26 5.67 21.66
C LEU A 69 -2.48 6.67 20.52
N THR A 70 -3.66 7.27 20.39
CA THR A 70 -3.95 8.21 19.30
C THR A 70 -3.04 9.44 19.36
N THR A 71 -2.83 10.02 20.54
CA THR A 71 -1.94 11.18 20.74
C THR A 71 -0.49 10.88 20.39
N THR A 72 0.01 9.69 20.74
CA THR A 72 1.35 9.25 20.34
C THR A 72 1.42 9.03 18.83
N MET A 73 0.42 8.39 18.23
CA MET A 73 0.38 8.08 16.80
C MET A 73 0.26 9.32 15.90
N LEU A 74 -0.27 10.44 16.40
CA LEU A 74 -0.27 11.72 15.67
C LEU A 74 1.15 12.23 15.39
N SER A 75 2.15 11.80 16.15
CA SER A 75 3.55 12.19 15.94
C SER A 75 4.32 11.25 15.00
N VAL A 76 3.67 10.21 14.48
CA VAL A 76 4.29 9.29 13.51
C VAL A 76 4.49 10.03 12.18
N PRO A 77 5.71 10.03 11.60
CA PRO A 77 5.97 10.72 10.35
C PRO A 77 5.09 10.18 9.20
N GLY A 78 4.47 11.09 8.46
CA GLY A 78 3.58 10.76 7.34
C GLY A 78 2.15 10.40 7.75
N ALA A 79 1.81 10.45 9.05
CA ALA A 79 0.43 10.34 9.50
C ALA A 79 -0.38 11.58 9.08
N LYS A 80 -1.46 11.36 8.34
CA LYS A 80 -2.40 12.38 7.88
C LYS A 80 -3.55 12.57 8.87
N ASP A 81 -4.11 11.47 9.37
CA ASP A 81 -5.24 11.46 10.30
C ASP A 81 -5.15 10.23 11.21
N VAL A 82 -5.57 10.37 12.47
CA VAL A 82 -5.57 9.28 13.46
C VAL A 82 -6.93 9.22 14.11
N ARG A 83 -7.62 8.08 13.95
CA ARG A 83 -8.99 7.88 14.43
C ARG A 83 -9.01 6.81 15.51
N GLY A 84 -9.48 7.18 16.70
CA GLY A 84 -9.68 6.26 17.82
C GLY A 84 -11.14 5.87 17.99
N PHE A 85 -11.39 4.61 18.26
CA PHE A 85 -12.70 4.08 18.66
C PHE A 85 -12.56 3.28 19.94
N SER A 86 -13.34 3.66 20.95
CA SER A 86 -13.38 3.00 22.26
C SER A 86 -14.72 2.29 22.42
N PHE A 87 -14.68 0.95 22.35
CA PHE A 87 -15.84 0.09 22.61
C PHE A 87 -15.75 -0.51 24.01
N PHE A 88 -16.79 -1.19 24.45
CA PHE A 88 -16.71 -1.99 25.66
C PHE A 88 -15.76 -3.18 25.42
N GLY A 89 -14.68 -3.28 26.19
CA GLY A 89 -13.71 -4.36 26.08
C GLY A 89 -12.63 -4.22 24.99
N ASP A 90 -12.72 -3.24 24.09
CA ASP A 90 -11.82 -3.11 22.94
C ASP A 90 -11.56 -1.64 22.54
N SER A 91 -10.34 -1.38 22.05
CA SER A 91 -9.90 -0.12 21.44
C SER A 91 -9.41 -0.39 20.01
N PHE A 92 -9.82 0.46 19.07
CA PHE A 92 -9.30 0.47 17.70
C PHE A 92 -8.72 1.84 17.37
N VAL A 93 -7.47 1.86 16.94
CA VAL A 93 -6.78 3.06 16.46
C VAL A 93 -6.41 2.87 15.00
N TYR A 94 -6.93 3.75 14.15
CA TYR A 94 -6.66 3.79 12.72
C TYR A 94 -5.68 4.93 12.44
N ILE A 95 -4.47 4.60 11.99
CA ILE A 95 -3.48 5.58 11.54
C ILE A 95 -3.55 5.62 10.01
N ILE A 96 -3.98 6.75 9.46
CA ILE A 96 -4.09 6.99 8.01
C ILE A 96 -2.89 7.82 7.58
N PHE A 97 -2.19 7.38 6.55
CA PHE A 97 -0.99 8.02 6.03
C PHE A 97 -1.29 8.89 4.80
N GLU A 98 -0.33 9.75 4.46
CA GLU A 98 -0.33 10.48 3.18
C GLU A 98 -0.18 9.54 1.98
N ASP A 99 -0.67 10.00 0.83
CA ASP A 99 -0.59 9.24 -0.43
C ASP A 99 0.87 8.99 -0.83
N GLY A 100 1.16 7.77 -1.29
CA GLY A 100 2.50 7.39 -1.75
C GLY A 100 3.44 6.91 -0.63
N VAL A 101 3.00 6.90 0.62
CA VAL A 101 3.72 6.23 1.71
C VAL A 101 3.68 4.71 1.48
N ASP A 102 4.83 4.05 1.58
CA ASP A 102 4.87 2.59 1.49
C ASP A 102 4.19 1.94 2.70
N LEU A 103 3.33 0.95 2.44
CA LEU A 103 2.55 0.25 3.48
C LEU A 103 3.45 -0.40 4.53
N TYR A 104 4.58 -1.01 4.12
CA TYR A 104 5.46 -1.70 5.06
C TYR A 104 6.29 -0.71 5.87
N TRP A 105 6.73 0.39 5.26
CA TRP A 105 7.36 1.50 5.95
C TRP A 105 6.44 2.07 7.03
N ALA A 106 5.18 2.36 6.70
CA ALA A 106 4.17 2.85 7.63
C ALA A 106 4.01 1.90 8.82
N ARG A 107 3.90 0.59 8.57
CA ARG A 107 3.82 -0.43 9.64
C ARG A 107 5.06 -0.47 10.52
N SER A 108 6.25 -0.37 9.95
CA SER A 108 7.50 -0.33 10.72
C SER A 108 7.61 0.93 11.59
N ARG A 109 7.18 2.09 11.09
CA ARG A 109 7.14 3.34 11.88
C ARG A 109 6.15 3.22 13.03
N VAL A 110 4.93 2.75 12.78
CA VAL A 110 3.93 2.54 13.83
C VAL A 110 4.45 1.58 14.90
N LEU A 111 5.12 0.50 14.51
CA LEU A 111 5.71 -0.45 15.46
C LEU A 111 6.77 0.19 16.36
N GLU A 112 7.60 1.10 15.81
CA GLU A 112 8.61 1.82 16.57
C GLU A 112 7.99 2.70 17.67
N TYR A 113 6.94 3.44 17.32
CA TYR A 113 6.22 4.30 18.28
C TYR A 113 5.42 3.49 19.30
N LEU A 114 4.84 2.35 18.90
CA LEU A 114 4.16 1.44 19.83
C LEU A 114 5.11 0.87 20.88
N ASN A 115 6.39 0.68 20.55
CA ASN A 115 7.39 0.17 21.48
C ASN A 115 7.90 1.23 22.47
N GLN A 116 7.57 2.51 22.24
CA GLN A 116 7.91 3.63 23.11
C GLN A 116 6.75 4.04 24.04
N ALA A 117 5.55 3.54 23.76
CA ALA A 117 4.29 3.88 24.43
C ALA A 117 4.02 3.01 25.67
#